data_AF-A0A0C3BZ09-F1
#
_entry.id   AF-A0A0C3BZ09-F1
#
_cell.length_a   1.000
_cell.length_b   1.000
_cell.length_c   1.000
_cell.angle_alpha   90.00
_cell.angle_beta   90.00
_cell.angle_gamma   90.00
#
_symmetry.space_group_name_H-M   'P 1'
#
loop_
_entity.id
_entity.type
_entity.pdbx_description
1 polymer ?
#
loop_
_entity_poly.entity_id
_entity_poly.type
_entity_poly.pdbx_seq_one_letter_code
_entity_poly.pdbx_strand_id
1 'polypeptide(L)'
;AADSDLTFLSNDNVLFKVHRRNLEILSEVFAAPAVVSGEGEIVQIVESAAVLELLFQYLYPQRHPNLNLVEFEILNGLAEAAEKYQVYPALEICKASMQAAIPHHPVEVLEYATKHGYPDLVQEAGPLAVS
;
A
#
# COMPACT_ATOMS: atom_id res chain seq x y z
N ALA A 1 -22.00 18.88 5.00
CA ALA A 1 -22.17 17.55 4.37
C ALA A 1 -21.30 16.59 5.14
N ALA A 2 -21.81 15.43 5.54
CA ALA A 2 -21.13 14.49 6.40
C ALA A 2 -20.01 13.77 5.61
N ASP A 3 -18.81 14.36 5.58
CA ASP A 3 -17.57 13.63 5.27
C ASP A 3 -17.36 12.63 6.43
N SER A 4 -18.10 11.53 6.41
CA SER A 4 -17.99 10.49 7.43
C SER A 4 -16.62 9.82 7.29
N ASP A 5 -15.82 9.88 8.34
CA ASP A 5 -14.55 9.17 8.40
C ASP A 5 -14.79 7.67 8.54
N LEU A 6 -14.01 6.87 7.82
CA LEU A 6 -13.85 5.45 8.09
C LEU A 6 -12.73 5.28 9.11
N THR A 7 -12.94 4.38 10.09
CA THR A 7 -11.91 4.06 11.07
C THR A 7 -11.31 2.70 10.74
N PHE A 8 -10.00 2.65 10.53
CA PHE A 8 -9.25 1.41 10.31
C PHE A 8 -8.51 1.02 11.59
N LEU A 9 -8.55 -0.26 11.95
CA LEU A 9 -7.75 -0.84 13.02
C LEU A 9 -6.65 -1.70 12.40
N SER A 10 -5.40 -1.28 12.59
CA SER A 10 -4.23 -2.05 12.17
C SER A 10 -4.08 -3.33 13.00
N ASN A 11 -3.27 -4.27 12.52
CA ASN A 11 -3.04 -5.54 13.25
C ASN A 11 -2.34 -5.32 14.60
N ASP A 12 -1.51 -4.28 14.70
CA ASP A 12 -0.82 -3.82 15.91
C ASP A 12 -1.64 -2.83 16.74
N ASN A 13 -2.97 -2.81 16.55
CA ASN A 13 -3.98 -2.11 17.36
C ASN A 13 -3.92 -0.58 17.33
N VAL A 14 -3.52 0.01 16.22
CA VAL A 14 -3.55 1.47 15.99
C VAL A 14 -4.79 1.83 15.16
N LEU A 15 -5.50 2.86 15.60
CA LEU A 15 -6.70 3.38 14.93
C LEU A 15 -6.33 4.53 13.99
N PHE A 16 -6.77 4.44 12.74
CA PHE A 16 -6.63 5.48 11.73
C PHE A 16 -8.00 5.97 11.32
N LYS A 17 -8.20 7.29 11.32
CA LYS A 17 -9.39 7.92 10.75
C LYS A 17 -9.06 8.49 9.38
N VAL A 18 -9.77 8.02 8.36
CA VAL A 18 -9.52 8.39 6.97
C VAL A 18 -10.82 8.90 6.36
N HIS A 19 -10.76 10.03 5.66
CA HIS A 19 -11.95 10.59 5.01
C HIS A 19 -12.40 9.64 3.91
N ARG A 20 -13.63 9.12 4.03
CA ARG A 20 -14.24 8.20 3.07
C ARG A 20 -14.15 8.72 1.63
N ARG A 21 -14.35 10.03 1.44
CA ARG A 21 -14.25 10.67 0.13
C ARG A 21 -12.88 10.50 -0.54
N ASN A 22 -11.80 10.54 0.22
CA ASN A 22 -10.46 10.36 -0.35
C ASN A 22 -10.24 8.90 -0.78
N LEU A 23 -10.75 7.96 0.01
CA LEU A 23 -10.71 6.54 -0.31
C LEU A 23 -11.51 6.23 -1.59
N GLU A 24 -12.73 6.75 -1.72
CA GLU A 24 -13.59 6.55 -2.90
C GLU A 24 -12.96 7.08 -4.20
N ILE A 25 -12.17 8.15 -4.13
CA ILE A 25 -11.55 8.78 -5.30
C ILE A 25 -10.24 8.09 -5.68
N LEU A 26 -9.46 7.65 -4.69
CA LEU A 26 -8.06 7.26 -4.88
C LEU A 26 -7.82 5.74 -4.70
N SER A 27 -8.83 4.99 -4.28
CA SER A 27 -8.78 3.54 -4.09
C SER A 27 -10.02 2.86 -4.65
N GLU A 28 -9.82 1.82 -5.45
CA GLU A 28 -10.91 1.05 -6.05
C GLU A 28 -11.67 0.21 -5.01
N VAL A 29 -10.93 -0.46 -4.12
CA VAL A 29 -11.51 -1.40 -3.14
C VAL A 29 -12.40 -0.67 -2.14
N PHE A 30 -11.98 0.52 -1.70
CA PHE A 30 -12.75 1.29 -0.73
C PHE A 30 -13.91 2.08 -1.34
N ALA A 31 -14.00 2.17 -2.67
CA ALA A 31 -15.18 2.67 -3.37
C ALA A 31 -16.35 1.65 -3.41
N ALA A 32 -16.10 0.39 -3.07
CA ALA A 32 -17.11 -0.68 -3.15
C ALA A 32 -18.14 -0.58 -1.99
N PRO A 33 -19.47 -0.52 -2.27
CA PRO A 33 -20.52 -0.28 -1.26
C PRO A 33 -20.49 -1.19 -0.03
N ALA A 34 -20.01 -2.43 -0.19
CA ALA A 34 -19.92 -3.42 0.88
C ALA A 34 -18.92 -3.06 1.98
N VAL A 35 -17.91 -2.23 1.68
CA VAL A 35 -16.91 -1.74 2.65
C VAL A 35 -17.39 -0.45 3.35
N VAL A 36 -18.45 0.17 2.84
CA VAL A 36 -18.88 1.53 3.19
C VAL A 36 -20.12 1.54 4.12
N SER A 37 -20.50 0.39 4.68
CA SER A 37 -21.80 0.21 5.35
C SER A 37 -21.77 0.54 6.85
N GLY A 38 -21.53 1.81 7.20
CA GLY A 38 -21.82 2.30 8.55
C GLY A 38 -21.06 3.58 8.94
N GLU A 39 -21.69 4.46 9.71
CA GLU A 39 -20.99 5.47 10.51
C GLU A 39 -20.48 4.80 11.80
N GLY A 40 -19.18 4.94 12.10
CA GLY A 40 -18.56 4.35 13.30
C GLY A 40 -18.12 2.89 13.16
N GLU A 41 -18.14 2.33 11.95
CA GLU A 41 -17.59 1.00 11.68
C GLU A 41 -16.05 1.02 11.77
N ILE A 42 -15.48 0.15 12.60
CA ILE A 42 -14.05 -0.09 12.68
C ILE A 42 -13.72 -1.24 11.72
N VAL A 43 -13.00 -0.92 10.66
CA VAL A 43 -12.53 -1.91 9.68
C VAL A 43 -11.19 -2.45 10.16
N GLN A 44 -11.17 -3.69 10.64
CA GLN A 44 -9.93 -4.36 11.01
C GLN A 44 -9.20 -4.83 9.76
N ILE A 45 -7.92 -4.50 9.67
CA ILE A 45 -7.06 -4.88 8.54
C ILE A 45 -5.76 -5.52 9.02
N VAL A 46 -5.06 -6.20 8.12
CA VAL A 46 -3.93 -7.08 8.46
C VAL A 46 -2.59 -6.35 8.42
N GLU A 47 -2.55 -5.19 7.79
CA GLU A 47 -1.37 -4.34 7.69
C GLU A 47 -1.05 -3.69 9.04
N SER A 48 0.25 -3.45 9.27
CA SER A 48 0.74 -2.77 10.46
C SER A 48 0.48 -1.27 10.39
N ALA A 49 0.55 -0.59 11.55
CA ALA A 49 0.39 0.85 11.63
C ALA A 49 1.39 1.59 10.72
N ALA A 50 2.64 1.15 10.66
CA ALA A 50 3.68 1.79 9.85
C ALA A 50 3.37 1.75 8.35
N VAL A 51 2.85 0.62 7.85
CA VAL A 51 2.43 0.47 6.45
C VAL A 51 1.24 1.38 6.15
N LEU A 52 0.24 1.38 7.03
CA LEU A 52 -0.97 2.17 6.86
C LEU A 52 -0.73 3.67 6.95
N GLU A 53 0.18 4.10 7.83
CA GLU A 53 0.57 5.49 7.93
C GLU A 53 1.17 5.99 6.61
N LEU A 54 2.00 5.19 5.93
CA LEU A 54 2.51 5.55 4.61
C LEU A 54 1.41 5.49 3.54
N LEU A 55 0.62 4.42 3.51
CA LEU A 55 -0.43 4.22 2.51
C LEU A 55 -1.44 5.38 2.54
N PHE A 56 -1.90 5.76 3.74
CA PHE A 56 -2.90 6.81 3.89
C PHE A 56 -2.36 8.19 3.56
N GLN A 57 -1.05 8.45 3.66
CA GLN A 57 -0.48 9.72 3.19
C GLN A 57 -0.68 9.95 1.69
N TYR A 58 -0.77 8.89 0.87
CA TYR A 58 -1.07 8.98 -0.56
C TYR A 58 -2.54 9.31 -0.86
N LEU A 59 -3.41 9.30 0.15
CA LEU A 59 -4.83 9.66 0.01
C LEU A 59 -5.09 11.16 0.19
N TYR A 60 -4.08 11.94 0.53
CA TYR A 60 -4.23 13.36 0.84
C TYR A 60 -3.40 14.23 -0.10
N PRO A 61 -3.84 15.47 -0.39
CA PRO A 61 -3.10 16.40 -1.22
C PRO A 61 -1.90 16.98 -0.46
N GLN A 62 -0.87 16.17 -0.30
CA GLN A 62 0.34 16.50 0.42
C GLN A 62 1.58 15.99 -0.31
N ARG A 63 2.77 16.35 0.19
CA ARG A 63 4.01 15.76 -0.31
C ARG A 63 4.04 14.28 0.07
N HIS A 64 4.28 13.43 -0.92
CA HIS A 64 4.39 12.00 -0.71
C HIS A 64 5.65 11.68 0.11
N PRO A 65 5.62 10.59 0.90
CA PRO A 65 6.76 10.17 1.71
C PRO A 65 7.96 9.82 0.82
N ASN A 66 9.16 10.04 1.34
CA ASN A 66 10.40 9.64 0.67
C ASN A 66 10.71 8.18 1.00
N LEU A 67 10.39 7.28 0.06
CA LEU A 67 10.54 5.83 0.26
C LEU A 67 12.01 5.38 0.38
N ASN A 68 12.99 6.20 -0.01
CA ASN A 68 14.41 5.89 0.18
C ASN A 68 14.83 5.90 1.67
N LEU A 69 14.01 6.46 2.55
CA LEU A 69 14.26 6.51 4.00
C LEU A 69 13.47 5.45 4.77
N VAL A 70 12.73 4.60 4.06
CA VAL A 70 11.86 3.58 4.63
C VAL A 70 12.58 2.25 4.62
N GLU A 71 12.49 1.51 5.74
CA GLU A 71 13.02 0.14 5.82
C GLU A 71 12.33 -0.77 4.80
N PHE A 72 13.08 -1.71 4.23
CA PHE A 72 12.59 -2.53 3.12
C PHE A 72 11.33 -3.32 3.48
N GLU A 73 11.23 -3.83 4.70
CA GLU A 73 10.07 -4.58 5.19
C GLU A 73 8.80 -3.74 5.16
N ILE A 74 8.91 -2.45 5.51
CA ILE A 74 7.80 -1.49 5.46
C ILE A 74 7.49 -1.13 4.01
N LEU A 75 8.50 -0.92 3.17
CA LEU A 75 8.33 -0.66 1.75
C LEU A 75 7.61 -1.82 1.04
N ASN A 76 8.02 -3.05 1.30
CA ASN A 76 7.39 -4.25 0.75
C ASN A 76 5.93 -4.36 1.20
N GLY A 77 5.66 -4.12 2.49
CA GLY A 77 4.30 -4.07 3.02
C GLY A 77 3.45 -2.96 2.39
N LEU A 78 4.04 -1.78 2.15
CA LEU A 78 3.38 -0.66 1.46
C LEU A 78 3.06 -1.02 0.01
N ALA A 79 4.00 -1.62 -0.72
CA ALA A 79 3.80 -2.04 -2.10
C ALA A 79 2.67 -3.07 -2.21
N GLU A 80 2.67 -4.09 -1.36
CA GLU A 80 1.60 -5.08 -1.26
C GLU A 80 0.24 -4.46 -0.92
N ALA A 81 0.22 -3.51 0.00
CA ALA A 81 -1.02 -2.82 0.38
C ALA A 81 -1.52 -1.89 -0.73
N ALA A 82 -0.63 -1.19 -1.44
CA ALA A 82 -0.97 -0.33 -2.56
C ALA A 82 -1.65 -1.14 -3.67
N GLU A 83 -1.12 -2.31 -4.00
CA GLU A 83 -1.72 -3.27 -4.95
C GLU A 83 -3.05 -3.81 -4.44
N LYS A 84 -3.07 -4.32 -3.20
CA LYS A 84 -4.27 -4.92 -2.61
C LYS A 84 -5.46 -3.97 -2.59
N TYR A 85 -5.22 -2.71 -2.25
CA TYR A 85 -6.25 -1.68 -2.14
C TYR A 85 -6.37 -0.80 -3.38
N GLN A 86 -5.53 -1.01 -4.39
CA GLN A 86 -5.46 -0.20 -5.61
C GLN A 86 -5.37 1.30 -5.29
N VAL A 87 -4.45 1.68 -4.39
CA VAL A 87 -4.19 3.10 -4.08
C VAL A 87 -3.34 3.70 -5.20
N TYR A 88 -4.01 4.20 -6.23
CA TYR A 88 -3.38 4.57 -7.51
C TYR A 88 -2.16 5.50 -7.39
N PRO A 89 -2.15 6.54 -6.52
CA PRO A 89 -0.98 7.41 -6.38
C PRO A 89 0.27 6.71 -5.84
N ALA A 90 0.12 5.54 -5.22
CA ALA A 90 1.22 4.77 -4.62
C ALA A 90 1.78 3.68 -5.55
N LEU A 91 1.00 3.17 -6.52
CA LEU A 91 1.38 2.00 -7.33
C LEU A 91 2.72 2.18 -8.06
N GLU A 92 2.83 3.18 -8.92
CA GLU A 92 4.03 3.38 -9.75
C GLU A 92 5.28 3.69 -8.92
N ILE A 93 5.13 4.46 -7.84
CA ILE A 93 6.27 4.81 -6.99
C ILE A 93 6.72 3.62 -6.12
N CYS A 94 5.78 2.77 -5.67
CA CYS A 94 6.11 1.53 -4.98
C CYS A 94 6.82 0.57 -5.94
N LYS A 95 6.31 0.39 -7.16
CA LYS A 95 6.97 -0.43 -8.19
C LYS A 95 8.40 0.04 -8.46
N ALA A 96 8.61 1.34 -8.68
CA ALA A 96 9.94 1.90 -8.90
C ALA A 96 10.88 1.70 -7.69
N SER A 97 10.36 1.82 -6.47
CA SER A 97 11.12 1.60 -5.24
C SER A 97 11.47 0.11 -5.05
N MET A 98 10.56 -0.80 -5.39
CA MET A 98 10.83 -2.25 -5.40
C MET A 98 11.91 -2.61 -6.43
N GLN A 99 11.87 -2.01 -7.63
CA GLN A 99 12.91 -2.20 -8.64
C GLN A 99 14.29 -1.73 -8.12
N ALA A 100 14.34 -0.58 -7.44
CA ALA A 100 15.58 -0.09 -6.83
C ALA A 100 16.12 -1.00 -5.71
N ALA A 101 15.26 -1.80 -5.06
CA ALA A 101 15.63 -2.74 -4.01
C ALA A 101 16.20 -4.08 -4.51
N ILE A 102 16.07 -4.38 -5.82
CA ILE A 102 16.50 -5.65 -6.43
C ILE A 102 17.93 -6.07 -6.03
N PRO A 103 18.96 -5.20 -6.01
CA PRO A 103 20.32 -5.62 -5.67
C PRO A 103 20.49 -6.16 -4.25
N HIS A 104 19.56 -5.84 -3.35
CA HIS A 104 19.62 -6.18 -1.93
C HIS A 104 18.54 -7.18 -1.51
N HIS A 105 17.39 -7.18 -2.19
CA HIS A 105 16.21 -7.99 -1.87
C HIS A 105 15.61 -8.67 -3.12
N PRO A 106 16.39 -9.42 -3.90
CA PRO A 106 15.94 -9.93 -5.20
C PRO A 106 14.82 -10.97 -5.07
N VAL A 107 14.79 -11.75 -3.98
CA VAL A 107 13.78 -12.80 -3.77
C VAL A 107 12.42 -12.17 -3.50
N GLU A 108 12.36 -11.24 -2.56
CA GLU A 108 11.12 -10.55 -2.18
C GLU A 108 10.57 -9.71 -3.33
N VAL A 109 11.45 -9.04 -4.10
CA VAL A 109 11.02 -8.30 -5.30
C VAL A 109 10.52 -9.24 -6.39
N LEU A 110 11.13 -10.41 -6.58
CA LEU A 110 10.64 -11.41 -7.53
C LEU A 110 9.25 -11.94 -7.14
N GLU A 111 9.02 -12.19 -5.85
CA GLU A 111 7.71 -12.62 -5.34
C GLU A 111 6.64 -11.57 -5.60
N TYR A 112 6.90 -10.32 -5.21
CA TYR A 112 6.05 -9.16 -5.50
C TYR A 112 5.74 -9.05 -7.00
N ALA A 113 6.79 -9.03 -7.83
CA ALA A 113 6.66 -8.84 -9.27
C ALA A 113 5.85 -9.96 -9.94
N THR A 114 6.07 -11.20 -9.51
CA THR A 114 5.31 -12.36 -10.01
C THR A 114 3.84 -12.28 -9.60
N LYS A 115 3.58 -11.91 -8.35
CA LYS A 115 2.23 -11.82 -7.79
C LYS A 115 1.36 -10.76 -8.47
N HIS A 116 1.95 -9.60 -8.76
CA HIS A 116 1.21 -8.44 -9.29
C HIS A 116 1.39 -8.21 -10.79
N GLY A 117 2.16 -9.07 -11.47
CA GLY A 117 2.25 -9.07 -12.93
C GLY A 117 3.20 -8.02 -13.50
N TYR A 118 4.38 -7.84 -12.90
CA TYR A 118 5.46 -6.96 -13.37
C TYR A 118 6.57 -7.74 -14.08
N PRO A 119 6.42 -8.07 -15.38
CA PRO A 119 7.37 -8.92 -16.10
C PRO A 119 8.77 -8.30 -16.23
N ASP A 120 8.85 -6.97 -16.26
CA ASP A 120 10.10 -6.21 -16.22
C ASP A 120 10.89 -6.48 -14.94
N LEU A 121 10.23 -6.38 -13.78
CA LEU A 121 10.86 -6.67 -12.49
C LEU A 121 11.19 -8.17 -12.35
N VAL A 122 10.34 -9.07 -12.86
CA VAL A 122 10.64 -10.51 -12.89
C VAL A 122 11.93 -10.80 -13.68
N GLN A 123 12.10 -10.16 -14.84
CA GLN A 123 13.29 -10.33 -15.68
C GLN A 123 14.56 -9.81 -14.99
N GLU A 124 14.47 -8.71 -14.25
CA GLU A 124 15.59 -8.10 -13.55
C GLU A 124 15.96 -8.83 -12.26
N ALA A 125 14.97 -9.19 -11.43
CA ALA A 125 15.17 -9.82 -10.13
C ALA A 125 15.45 -11.32 -10.23
N GLY A 126 14.86 -11.99 -11.22
CA GLY A 126 14.93 -13.45 -11.41
C GLY A 126 16.35 -14.02 -11.34
N PRO A 127 17.32 -13.51 -12.11
CA PRO A 127 18.70 -14.02 -12.10
C PRO A 127 19.41 -13.89 -10.74
N LEU A 128 19.05 -12.90 -9.93
CA LEU A 128 19.66 -12.62 -8.63
C LEU A 128 18.99 -13.39 -7.48
N ALA A 129 17.72 -13.79 -7.65
CA ALA A 129 16.96 -14.52 -6.64
C ALA A 129 17.33 -16.02 -6.57
N VAL A 130 17.93 -16.58 -7.62
CA VAL A 130 18.27 -18.01 -7.75
C VAL A 130 19.77 -18.28 -7.72
N SER A 131 20.60 -17.24 -7.57
CA SER A 131 22.06 -17.32 -7.50
C SER A 131 22.55 -17.64 -6.09
#